data_AF-E6K0F6-F1
#
_entry.id   AF-E6K0F6-F1
#
_cell.length_a   1.000
_cell.length_b   1.000
_cell.length_c   1.000
_cell.angle_alpha   90.00
_cell.angle_beta   90.00
_cell.angle_gamma   90.00
#
_symmetry.space_group_name_H-M   'P 1'
#
loop_
_entity.id
_entity.type
_entity.pdbx_description
1 polymer ?
#
loop_
_entity_poly.entity_id
_entity_poly.type
_entity_poly.pdbx_seq_one_letter_code
_entity_poly.pdbx_strand_id
1 'polypeptide(L)'
;MVSVDNRGKVDVVFSRGRGRWLRLVIAVVLVVVVLVGGVWWGVARHRRQQAERECAFSSEMNDDYWGLIVGLRGSGFRRPLVEDGRCFDPGEWFDDAVVPSARRNMAMAIAVYNRSHPSDRVTVEGVGAFFGREWAGHVARGDQRRGPEVRFLDWCNEKADLVYLNDEEYEIDGRKIVHKRGENSGFSFSRYDYLVNKDDAFKNLRMKE
;
A
#
# COMPACT_ATOMS: atom_id res chain seq x y z
N MET A 1 53.24 52.74 -10.23
CA MET A 1 54.50 53.49 -10.19
C MET A 1 54.27 54.65 -9.24
N VAL A 2 54.94 54.67 -8.09
CA VAL A 2 54.77 55.70 -7.07
C VAL A 2 55.91 56.70 -7.26
N SER A 3 55.58 57.96 -7.55
CA SER A 3 56.52 59.08 -7.50
C SER A 3 56.16 59.88 -6.26
N VAL A 4 57.17 60.20 -5.45
CA VAL A 4 57.05 60.91 -4.18
C VAL A 4 57.61 62.31 -4.37
N ASP A 5 56.79 63.34 -4.15
CA ASP A 5 57.22 64.72 -4.02
C ASP A 5 57.45 65.07 -2.54
N ASN A 6 58.39 65.97 -2.28
CA ASN A 6 58.98 66.37 -1.00
C ASN A 6 58.03 67.15 -0.06
N ARG A 7 56.70 66.97 -0.21
CA ARG A 7 55.67 67.56 0.66
C ARG A 7 54.73 66.55 1.32
N GLY A 8 55.07 65.25 1.31
CA GLY A 8 54.36 64.25 2.11
C GLY A 8 52.91 63.96 1.68
N LYS A 9 52.51 64.34 0.47
CA LYS A 9 51.23 63.90 -0.12
C LYS A 9 51.46 62.66 -0.98
N VAL A 10 50.97 61.53 -0.50
CA VAL A 10 50.89 60.29 -1.28
C VAL A 10 49.63 60.37 -2.13
N ASP A 11 49.74 60.87 -3.35
CA ASP A 11 48.66 60.76 -4.32
C ASP A 11 48.65 59.33 -4.88
N VAL A 12 47.77 58.50 -4.32
CA VAL A 12 47.45 57.19 -4.87
C VAL A 12 46.63 57.43 -6.14
N VAL A 13 47.33 57.50 -7.28
CA VAL A 13 46.70 57.50 -8.60
C VAL A 13 46.09 56.12 -8.83
N PHE A 14 44.86 55.94 -8.34
CA PHE A 14 44.01 54.82 -8.74
C PHE A 14 43.67 55.00 -10.21
N SER A 15 44.29 54.18 -11.05
CA SER A 15 43.92 54.00 -12.44
C SER A 15 42.40 53.83 -12.56
N ARG A 16 41.74 54.82 -13.18
CA ARG A 16 40.29 54.88 -13.43
C ARG A 16 39.73 53.65 -14.18
N GLY A 17 40.57 52.77 -14.73
CA GLY A 17 40.16 51.52 -15.39
C GLY A 17 39.83 50.36 -14.44
N ARG A 18 40.37 50.34 -13.21
CA ARG A 18 40.28 49.18 -12.30
C ARG A 18 38.89 49.02 -11.64
N GLY A 19 38.20 50.13 -11.37
CA GLY A 19 36.87 50.12 -10.77
C GLY A 19 35.75 49.68 -11.73
N ARG A 20 35.89 49.93 -13.04
CA ARG A 20 34.95 49.44 -14.06
C ARG A 20 35.06 47.93 -14.24
N TRP A 21 36.29 47.40 -14.30
CA TRP A 21 36.55 45.97 -14.36
C TRP A 21 36.02 45.22 -13.13
N LEU A 22 36.27 45.75 -11.92
CA LEU A 22 35.76 45.14 -10.69
C LEU A 22 34.22 45.07 -10.68
N ARG A 23 33.53 46.13 -11.11
CA ARG A 23 32.06 46.15 -11.22
C ARG A 23 31.53 45.13 -12.24
N LEU A 24 32.23 44.98 -13.37
CA LEU A 24 31.90 43.98 -14.38
C LEU A 24 32.05 42.56 -13.85
N VAL A 25 33.15 42.27 -13.15
CA VAL A 25 33.38 40.97 -12.50
C VAL A 25 32.29 40.68 -11.47
N ILE A 26 31.95 41.65 -10.60
CA ILE A 26 30.88 41.49 -9.61
C ILE A 26 29.52 41.21 -10.30
N ALA A 27 29.20 41.95 -11.36
CA ALA A 27 27.96 41.73 -12.11
C ALA A 27 27.90 40.34 -12.73
N VAL A 28 28.99 39.87 -13.34
CA VAL A 28 29.08 38.51 -13.89
C VAL A 28 28.93 37.45 -12.79
N VAL A 29 29.60 37.63 -11.64
CA VAL A 29 29.47 36.71 -10.50
C VAL A 29 28.03 36.65 -9.99
N LEU A 30 27.35 37.79 -9.85
CA LEU A 30 25.94 37.83 -9.43
C LEU A 30 25.04 37.09 -10.42
N VAL A 31 25.24 37.28 -11.72
CA VAL A 31 24.50 36.56 -12.76
C VAL A 31 24.73 35.06 -12.63
N VAL A 32 25.99 34.63 -12.47
CA VAL A 32 26.32 33.20 -12.29
C VAL A 32 25.67 32.64 -11.04
N VAL A 33 25.69 33.34 -9.90
CA VAL A 33 25.06 32.89 -8.65
C VAL A 33 23.55 32.74 -8.80
N VAL A 34 22.88 33.68 -9.47
CA VAL A 34 21.43 33.60 -9.71
C VAL A 34 21.09 32.43 -10.63
N LEU A 35 21.88 32.21 -11.69
CA LEU A 35 21.68 31.09 -12.61
C LEU A 35 21.90 29.74 -11.90
N VAL A 36 22.99 29.60 -11.15
CA VAL A 36 23.28 28.36 -10.38
C VAL A 36 22.22 28.13 -9.31
N GLY A 37 21.81 29.18 -8.58
CA GLY A 37 20.75 29.09 -7.59
C GLY A 37 19.40 28.70 -8.18
N GLY A 38 19.03 29.26 -9.33
CA GLY A 38 17.82 28.93 -10.05
C GLY A 38 17.80 27.47 -10.55
N VAL A 39 18.91 27.00 -11.13
CA VAL A 39 19.05 25.61 -11.57
C VAL A 39 18.99 24.65 -10.38
N TRP A 40 19.71 24.94 -9.30
CA TRP A 40 19.69 24.12 -8.09
C TRP A 40 18.29 24.04 -7.47
N TRP A 41 17.60 25.18 -7.36
CA TRP A 41 16.23 25.25 -6.87
C TRP A 41 15.29 24.45 -7.76
N GLY A 42 15.41 24.59 -9.08
CA GLY A 42 14.62 23.84 -10.05
C GLY A 42 14.78 22.32 -9.89
N VAL A 43 16.03 21.85 -9.82
CA VAL A 43 16.35 20.43 -9.60
C VAL A 43 15.85 19.95 -8.24
N ALA A 44 16.09 20.72 -7.18
CA ALA A 44 15.65 20.36 -5.82
C ALA A 44 14.11 20.30 -5.73
N ARG A 45 13.41 21.24 -6.36
CA ARG A 45 11.94 21.25 -6.43
C ARG A 45 11.42 20.07 -7.25
N HIS A 46 12.04 19.76 -8.40
CA HIS A 46 11.64 18.63 -9.21
C HIS A 46 11.82 17.31 -8.45
N ARG A 47 12.96 17.11 -7.78
CA ARG A 47 13.20 15.93 -6.94
C ARG A 47 12.18 15.79 -5.81
N ARG A 48 11.83 16.89 -5.13
CA ARG A 48 10.79 16.87 -4.08
C ARG A 48 9.43 16.46 -4.64
N GLN A 49 9.04 17.00 -5.79
CA GLN A 49 7.77 16.64 -6.43
C GLN A 49 7.71 15.17 -6.87
N GLN A 50 8.83 14.61 -7.35
CA GLN A 50 8.88 13.18 -7.68
C GLN A 50 8.75 12.32 -6.43
N ALA A 51 9.51 12.65 -5.36
CA ALA A 51 9.42 11.95 -4.09
C ALA A 51 8.00 12.01 -3.48
N GLU A 52 7.33 13.17 -3.55
CA GLU A 52 5.94 13.33 -3.10
C GLU A 52 4.96 12.44 -3.90
N ARG A 53 5.16 12.31 -5.22
CA ARG A 53 4.32 11.45 -6.07
C ARG A 53 4.53 9.97 -5.80
N GLU A 54 5.78 9.54 -5.65
CA GLU A 54 6.13 8.16 -5.29
C GLU A 54 5.59 7.81 -3.89
N CYS A 55 5.70 8.75 -2.95
CA CYS A 55 5.08 8.64 -1.63
C CYS A 55 3.56 8.50 -1.68
N ALA A 56 2.88 9.34 -2.46
CA ALA A 56 1.43 9.27 -2.60
C ALA A 56 1.00 7.94 -3.22
N PHE A 57 1.70 7.48 -4.26
CA PHE A 57 1.42 6.23 -4.94
C PHE A 57 1.62 5.01 -4.04
N SER A 58 2.73 4.95 -3.30
CA SER A 58 2.97 3.87 -2.32
C SER A 58 1.94 3.87 -1.20
N SER A 59 1.53 5.05 -0.70
CA SER A 59 0.43 5.16 0.27
C SER A 59 -0.87 4.60 -0.28
N GLU A 60 -1.24 4.96 -1.52
CA GLU A 60 -2.44 4.48 -2.19
C GLU A 60 -2.43 2.95 -2.36
N MET A 61 -1.31 2.38 -2.81
CA MET A 61 -1.13 0.92 -2.90
C MET A 61 -1.37 0.22 -1.55
N ASN A 62 -0.86 0.80 -0.45
CA ASN A 62 -1.00 0.23 0.87
C ASN A 62 -2.46 0.30 1.38
N ASP A 63 -3.08 1.47 1.23
CA ASP A 63 -4.44 1.71 1.71
C ASP A 63 -5.47 0.86 0.97
N ASP A 64 -5.37 0.77 -0.36
CA ASP A 64 -6.26 -0.08 -1.15
C ASP A 64 -6.06 -1.56 -0.84
N TYR A 65 -4.81 -2.02 -0.68
CA TYR A 65 -4.53 -3.41 -0.33
C TYR A 65 -5.14 -3.76 1.03
N TRP A 66 -4.89 -2.94 2.04
CA TRP A 66 -5.48 -3.12 3.38
C TRP A 66 -7.00 -3.11 3.38
N GLY A 67 -7.61 -2.27 2.53
CA GLY A 67 -9.05 -2.19 2.37
C GLY A 67 -9.67 -3.45 1.76
N LEU A 68 -8.94 -4.16 0.90
CA LEU A 68 -9.41 -5.37 0.24
C LEU A 68 -9.22 -6.63 1.10
N ILE A 69 -8.14 -6.73 1.89
CA ILE A 69 -7.82 -7.95 2.64
C ILE A 69 -8.45 -8.05 4.04
N VAL A 70 -9.49 -7.26 4.36
CA VAL A 70 -10.03 -7.09 5.73
C VAL A 70 -10.32 -8.42 6.45
N GLY A 71 -11.00 -9.37 5.80
CA GLY A 71 -11.33 -10.68 6.36
C GLY A 71 -10.19 -11.69 6.36
N LEU A 72 -9.03 -11.34 5.81
CA LEU A 72 -7.86 -12.22 5.71
C LEU A 72 -6.59 -11.62 6.36
N ARG A 73 -6.75 -10.50 7.08
CA ARG A 73 -5.65 -9.81 7.77
C ARG A 73 -4.99 -10.78 8.76
N GLY A 74 -3.71 -11.05 8.54
CA GLY A 74 -2.88 -11.82 9.46
C GLY A 74 -2.86 -13.35 9.26
N SER A 75 -3.72 -13.92 8.41
CA SER A 75 -3.79 -15.38 8.21
C SER A 75 -3.82 -15.85 6.75
N GLY A 76 -4.13 -14.97 5.79
CA GLY A 76 -4.20 -15.32 4.36
C GLY A 76 -3.17 -14.63 3.48
N PHE A 77 -2.90 -13.37 3.80
CA PHE A 77 -2.12 -12.46 2.97
C PHE A 77 -0.92 -11.89 3.72
N ARG A 78 0.14 -11.55 2.98
CA ARG A 78 1.29 -10.82 3.52
C ARG A 78 0.81 -9.48 4.04
N ARG A 79 1.36 -9.08 5.19
CA ARG A 79 1.21 -7.70 5.64
C ARG A 79 1.97 -6.81 4.68
N PRO A 80 1.40 -5.66 4.29
CA PRO A 80 2.13 -4.72 3.48
C PRO A 80 3.30 -4.14 4.28
N LEU A 81 4.24 -3.53 3.55
CA LEU A 81 5.57 -3.20 4.06
C LEU A 81 5.58 -2.13 5.16
N VAL A 82 4.47 -1.43 5.37
CA VAL A 82 4.40 -0.33 6.35
C VAL A 82 3.03 -0.32 7.06
N GLU A 83 3.05 -0.23 8.40
CA GLU A 83 1.82 -0.12 9.20
C GLU A 83 1.29 1.32 9.31
N ASP A 84 2.06 2.38 9.02
CA ASP A 84 1.60 3.77 9.13
C ASP A 84 2.38 4.75 8.24
N GLY A 85 1.75 5.27 7.19
CA GLY A 85 2.09 6.57 6.57
C GLY A 85 3.53 6.81 6.07
N ARG A 86 4.38 5.79 5.98
CA ARG A 86 5.73 5.91 5.40
C ARG A 86 5.70 5.41 3.97
N CYS A 87 6.36 6.16 3.11
CA CYS A 87 6.57 5.80 1.72
C CYS A 87 7.53 4.62 1.62
N PHE A 88 7.23 3.71 0.70
CA PHE A 88 8.12 2.61 0.32
C PHE A 88 8.34 2.66 -1.19
N ASP A 89 9.40 2.04 -1.68
CA ASP A 89 9.61 1.87 -3.11
C ASP A 89 8.59 0.84 -3.63
N PRO A 90 7.69 1.18 -4.58
CA PRO A 90 6.74 0.23 -5.17
C PRO A 90 7.40 -1.06 -5.70
N GLY A 91 8.68 -1.01 -6.08
CA GLY A 91 9.46 -2.17 -6.51
C GLY A 91 9.79 -3.16 -5.39
N GLU A 92 9.66 -2.77 -4.12
CA GLU A 92 9.81 -3.67 -2.96
C GLU A 92 8.55 -4.49 -2.66
N TRP A 93 7.44 -4.21 -3.36
CA TRP A 93 6.20 -4.96 -3.17
C TRP A 93 6.42 -6.45 -3.45
N PHE A 94 5.81 -7.29 -2.63
CA PHE A 94 6.05 -8.74 -2.70
C PHE A 94 5.54 -9.34 -4.02
N ASP A 95 6.24 -10.37 -4.50
CA ASP A 95 5.87 -11.06 -5.75
C ASP A 95 4.56 -11.86 -5.66
N ASP A 96 4.35 -12.50 -4.51
CA ASP A 96 3.17 -13.31 -4.18
C ASP A 96 2.60 -12.83 -2.84
N ALA A 97 1.37 -12.34 -2.91
CA ALA A 97 0.62 -11.82 -1.77
C ALA A 97 0.16 -12.90 -0.79
N VAL A 98 -0.04 -14.14 -1.25
CA VAL A 98 -0.53 -15.23 -0.42
C VAL A 98 0.64 -15.85 0.33
N VAL A 99 0.55 -15.90 1.66
CA VAL A 99 1.61 -16.51 2.47
C VAL A 99 1.64 -18.03 2.25
N PRO A 100 2.84 -18.67 2.24
CA PRO A 100 2.95 -20.11 1.97
C PRO A 100 2.09 -21.00 2.87
N SER A 101 2.01 -20.67 4.16
CA SER A 101 1.20 -21.39 5.15
C SER A 101 -0.30 -21.29 4.89
N ALA A 102 -0.77 -20.25 4.20
CA ALA A 102 -2.17 -20.03 3.90
C ALA A 102 -2.63 -20.66 2.58
N ARG A 103 -1.71 -21.14 1.73
CA ARG A 103 -2.07 -21.64 0.38
C ARG A 103 -3.10 -22.76 0.41
N ARG A 104 -3.01 -23.68 1.38
CA ARG A 104 -4.00 -24.77 1.54
C ARG A 104 -5.39 -24.20 1.86
N ASN A 105 -5.46 -23.26 2.79
CA ASN A 105 -6.69 -22.61 3.21
C ASN A 105 -7.31 -21.80 2.07
N MET A 106 -6.47 -21.05 1.35
CA MET A 106 -6.85 -20.30 0.16
C MET A 106 -7.40 -21.22 -0.93
N ALA A 107 -6.72 -22.34 -1.22
CA ALA A 107 -7.17 -23.31 -2.21
C ALA A 107 -8.55 -23.89 -1.88
N MET A 108 -8.83 -24.15 -0.60
CA MET A 108 -10.14 -24.61 -0.14
C MET A 108 -11.22 -23.55 -0.35
N ALA A 109 -10.95 -22.30 0.03
CA ALA A 109 -11.89 -21.19 -0.18
C ALA A 109 -12.18 -20.98 -1.68
N ILE A 110 -11.14 -20.99 -2.51
CA ILE A 110 -11.24 -20.90 -3.97
C ILE A 110 -12.06 -22.05 -4.55
N ALA A 111 -11.89 -23.29 -4.06
CA ALA A 111 -12.66 -24.43 -4.53
C ALA A 111 -14.16 -24.32 -4.22
N VAL A 112 -14.52 -23.63 -3.13
CA VAL A 112 -15.93 -23.32 -2.82
C VAL A 112 -16.43 -22.18 -3.72
N TYR A 113 -15.69 -21.06 -3.80
CA TYR A 113 -16.05 -19.91 -4.61
C TYR A 113 -16.22 -20.26 -6.10
N ASN A 114 -15.27 -20.99 -6.69
CA ASN A 114 -15.30 -21.38 -8.10
C ASN A 114 -16.47 -22.32 -8.45
N ARG A 115 -17.06 -23.02 -7.46
CA ARG A 115 -18.25 -23.85 -7.69
C ARG A 115 -19.51 -23.00 -7.86
N SER A 116 -19.63 -21.91 -7.11
CA SER A 116 -20.76 -20.98 -7.23
C SER A 116 -20.53 -19.90 -8.29
N HIS A 117 -19.29 -19.63 -8.69
CA HIS A 117 -18.91 -18.60 -9.65
C HIS A 117 -18.09 -19.19 -10.83
N PRO A 118 -18.68 -20.05 -11.66
CA PRO A 118 -17.94 -20.77 -12.71
C PRO A 118 -17.37 -19.87 -13.81
N SER A 119 -17.93 -18.67 -14.00
CA SER A 119 -17.45 -17.67 -14.98
C SER A 119 -16.30 -16.81 -14.46
N ASP A 120 -16.08 -16.79 -13.13
CA ASP A 120 -15.12 -15.92 -12.45
C ASP A 120 -14.06 -16.73 -11.70
N ARG A 121 -13.61 -17.82 -12.30
CA ARG A 121 -12.70 -18.74 -11.62
C ARG A 121 -11.36 -18.09 -11.32
N VAL A 122 -10.90 -18.29 -10.09
CA VAL A 122 -9.60 -17.84 -9.61
C VAL A 122 -8.71 -19.01 -9.24
N THR A 123 -7.41 -18.77 -9.13
CA THR A 123 -6.41 -19.72 -8.61
C THR A 123 -5.62 -19.08 -7.49
N VAL A 124 -4.96 -19.89 -6.66
CA VAL A 124 -4.12 -19.36 -5.57
C VAL A 124 -2.99 -18.51 -6.15
N GLU A 125 -2.39 -18.98 -7.26
CA GLU A 125 -1.34 -18.27 -7.98
C GLU A 125 -1.83 -16.97 -8.60
N GLY A 126 -3.03 -16.96 -9.17
CA GLY A 126 -3.64 -15.76 -9.76
C GLY A 126 -3.93 -14.70 -8.71
N VAL A 127 -4.56 -15.10 -7.60
CA VAL A 127 -4.78 -14.21 -6.44
C VAL A 127 -3.46 -13.69 -5.88
N GLY A 128 -2.48 -14.58 -5.70
CA GLY A 128 -1.15 -14.21 -5.21
C GLY A 128 -0.42 -13.21 -6.11
N ALA A 129 -0.52 -13.39 -7.43
CA ALA A 129 0.06 -12.51 -8.42
C ALA A 129 -0.63 -11.13 -8.50
N PHE A 130 -1.96 -11.14 -8.56
CA PHE A 130 -2.79 -9.95 -8.71
C PHE A 130 -2.52 -8.93 -7.59
N PHE A 131 -2.50 -9.41 -6.35
CA PHE A 131 -2.24 -8.58 -5.17
C PHE A 131 -0.75 -8.45 -4.84
N GLY A 132 0.10 -9.23 -5.52
CA GLY A 132 1.55 -9.21 -5.38
C GLY A 132 2.20 -8.41 -6.51
N ARG A 133 3.03 -9.07 -7.33
CA ARG A 133 3.82 -8.41 -8.39
C ARG A 133 3.01 -7.55 -9.38
N GLU A 134 1.72 -7.81 -9.55
CA GLU A 134 0.87 -7.09 -10.52
C GLU A 134 0.18 -5.86 -9.90
N TRP A 135 0.20 -5.75 -8.56
CA TRP A 135 -0.55 -4.75 -7.79
C TRP A 135 -0.21 -3.31 -8.15
N ALA A 136 1.08 -2.98 -8.21
CA ALA A 136 1.53 -1.64 -8.61
C ALA A 136 0.99 -1.26 -10.01
N GLY A 137 1.00 -2.22 -10.94
CA GLY A 137 0.45 -2.01 -12.27
C GLY A 137 -1.06 -1.74 -12.24
N HIS A 138 -1.80 -2.45 -11.39
CA HIS A 138 -3.23 -2.27 -11.23
C HIS A 138 -3.61 -0.90 -10.64
N VAL A 139 -2.91 -0.49 -9.58
CA VAL A 139 -3.11 0.82 -8.95
C VAL A 139 -2.74 1.94 -9.93
N ALA A 140 -1.63 1.82 -10.65
CA ALA A 140 -1.21 2.81 -11.64
C ALA A 140 -2.22 2.98 -12.80
N ARG A 141 -2.97 1.93 -13.16
CA ARG A 141 -4.02 1.97 -14.18
C ARG A 141 -5.40 2.36 -13.64
N GLY A 142 -5.59 2.40 -12.32
CA GLY A 142 -6.89 2.61 -11.70
C GLY A 142 -7.87 1.44 -11.87
N ASP A 143 -7.35 0.22 -12.07
CA ASP A 143 -8.16 -1.00 -12.26
C ASP A 143 -8.04 -2.00 -11.09
N GLN A 144 -7.43 -1.59 -9.97
CA GLN A 144 -7.15 -2.41 -8.77
C GLN A 144 -8.39 -2.98 -8.07
N ARG A 145 -9.59 -2.48 -8.37
CA ARG A 145 -10.87 -3.00 -7.87
C ARG A 145 -11.63 -3.86 -8.90
N ARG A 146 -10.97 -4.25 -9.99
CA ARG A 146 -11.58 -5.02 -11.07
C ARG A 146 -10.92 -6.38 -11.19
N GLY A 147 -11.71 -7.37 -11.56
CA GLY A 147 -11.22 -8.73 -11.82
C GLY A 147 -11.87 -9.77 -10.92
N PRO A 148 -11.75 -11.05 -11.30
CA PRO A 148 -12.29 -12.16 -10.52
C PRO A 148 -11.59 -12.31 -9.16
N GLU A 149 -10.32 -11.94 -9.02
CA GLU A 149 -9.55 -12.01 -7.77
C GLU A 149 -10.10 -11.05 -6.70
N VAL A 150 -10.52 -9.85 -7.12
CA VAL A 150 -11.19 -8.88 -6.24
C VAL A 150 -12.56 -9.39 -5.81
N ARG A 151 -13.36 -9.91 -6.76
CA ARG A 151 -14.68 -10.50 -6.45
C ARG A 151 -14.57 -11.68 -5.49
N PHE A 152 -13.53 -12.50 -5.63
CA PHE A 152 -13.24 -13.58 -4.70
C PHE A 152 -12.93 -13.07 -3.29
N LEU A 153 -12.17 -11.98 -3.16
CA LEU A 153 -11.89 -11.34 -1.86
C LEU A 153 -13.13 -10.72 -1.23
N ASP A 154 -13.94 -10.01 -2.02
CA ASP A 154 -15.22 -9.48 -1.54
C ASP A 154 -16.11 -10.61 -1.01
N TRP A 155 -16.22 -11.71 -1.77
CA TRP A 155 -16.95 -12.90 -1.35
C TRP A 155 -16.39 -13.53 -0.07
N CYS A 156 -15.06 -13.54 0.10
CA CYS A 156 -14.40 -14.02 1.32
C CYS A 156 -14.73 -13.14 2.54
N ASN A 157 -14.80 -11.82 2.34
CA ASN A 157 -15.07 -10.81 3.37
C ASN A 157 -16.55 -10.76 3.78
N GLU A 158 -17.46 -11.21 2.93
CA GLU A 158 -18.88 -11.31 3.25
C GLU A 158 -19.12 -12.18 4.48
N LYS A 159 -20.16 -11.83 5.24
CA LYS A 159 -20.59 -12.63 6.40
C LYS A 159 -21.08 -14.00 5.94
N ALA A 160 -20.66 -15.04 6.65
CA ALA A 160 -21.21 -16.37 6.51
C ALA A 160 -22.55 -16.43 7.25
N ASP A 161 -23.63 -16.72 6.53
CA ASP A 161 -24.91 -17.02 7.14
C ASP A 161 -24.88 -18.44 7.70
N LEU A 162 -24.62 -18.57 9.00
CA LEU A 162 -24.40 -19.86 9.65
C LEU A 162 -25.65 -20.38 10.37
N VAL A 163 -25.97 -21.64 10.12
CA VAL A 163 -27.05 -22.37 10.79
C VAL A 163 -26.54 -23.64 11.45
N TYR A 164 -27.21 -24.08 12.52
CA TYR A 164 -26.87 -25.32 13.19
C TYR A 164 -27.09 -26.53 12.28
N LEU A 165 -26.08 -27.39 12.22
CA LEU A 165 -26.08 -28.61 11.41
C LEU A 165 -27.01 -29.67 12.01
N ASN A 166 -27.03 -29.77 13.33
CA ASN A 166 -27.80 -30.71 14.15
C ASN A 166 -28.53 -29.95 15.27
N ASP A 167 -29.40 -30.64 15.98
CA ASP A 167 -29.90 -30.13 17.26
C ASP A 167 -28.76 -30.11 18.27
N GLU A 168 -28.53 -28.97 18.91
CA GLU A 168 -27.46 -28.75 19.88
C GLU A 168 -28.06 -28.39 21.22
N GLU A 169 -27.51 -28.96 22.29
CA GLU A 169 -27.92 -28.68 23.66
C GLU A 169 -26.68 -28.42 24.50
N TYR A 170 -26.71 -27.32 25.25
CA TYR A 170 -25.64 -26.97 26.16
C TYR A 170 -26.18 -26.35 27.45
N GLU A 171 -25.42 -26.52 28.52
CA GLU A 171 -25.73 -25.95 29.82
C GLU A 171 -24.75 -24.80 30.11
N ILE A 172 -25.28 -23.60 30.33
CA ILE A 172 -24.51 -22.41 30.71
C ILE A 172 -25.12 -21.85 31.99
N ASP A 173 -24.33 -21.70 33.04
CA ASP A 173 -24.74 -21.18 34.35
C ASP A 173 -26.01 -21.87 34.92
N GLY A 174 -26.10 -23.20 34.78
CA GLY A 174 -27.25 -24.00 35.23
C GLY A 174 -28.51 -23.85 34.38
N ARG A 175 -28.43 -23.18 33.22
CA ARG A 175 -29.52 -23.06 32.25
C ARG A 175 -29.23 -23.87 31.00
N LYS A 176 -30.20 -24.70 30.62
CA LYS A 176 -30.19 -25.45 29.38
C LYS A 176 -30.59 -24.56 28.21
N ILE A 177 -29.71 -24.45 27.22
CA ILE A 177 -29.93 -23.77 25.95
C ILE A 177 -30.00 -24.85 24.88
N VAL A 178 -31.04 -24.77 24.05
CA VAL A 178 -31.29 -25.73 22.97
C VAL A 178 -31.39 -24.95 21.67
N HIS A 179 -30.56 -25.33 20.70
CA HIS A 179 -30.68 -24.86 19.33
C HIS A 179 -31.13 -25.97 18.43
N LYS A 180 -32.00 -25.64 17.49
CA LYS A 180 -32.52 -26.61 16.53
C LYS A 180 -31.69 -26.59 15.26
N ARG A 181 -31.60 -27.74 14.61
CA ARG A 181 -31.08 -27.84 13.26
C ARG A 181 -31.74 -26.81 12.34
N GLY A 182 -30.92 -26.07 11.60
CA GLY A 182 -31.37 -25.01 10.70
C GLY A 182 -31.67 -23.67 11.36
N GLU A 183 -31.64 -23.59 12.69
CA GLU A 183 -31.69 -22.32 13.41
C GLU A 183 -30.42 -21.50 13.12
N ASN A 184 -30.58 -20.18 13.01
CA ASN A 184 -29.45 -19.27 12.82
C ASN A 184 -28.61 -19.25 14.10
N SER A 185 -27.30 -19.44 13.95
CA SER A 185 -26.35 -19.43 15.06
C SER A 185 -26.17 -18.06 15.70
N GLY A 186 -26.53 -16.98 15.01
CA GLY A 186 -26.30 -15.60 15.47
C GLY A 186 -24.84 -15.15 15.43
N PHE A 187 -23.90 -16.08 15.19
CA PHE A 187 -22.49 -15.74 14.99
C PHE A 187 -22.26 -15.02 13.67
N SER A 188 -21.31 -14.07 13.67
CA SER A 188 -20.99 -13.23 12.52
C SER A 188 -19.51 -13.40 12.16
N PHE A 189 -19.20 -14.43 11.37
CA PHE A 189 -17.86 -14.68 10.84
C PHE A 189 -17.80 -14.41 9.33
N SER A 190 -16.62 -14.12 8.79
CA SER A 190 -16.44 -14.04 7.34
C SER A 190 -16.55 -15.44 6.70
N ARG A 191 -16.88 -15.52 5.40
CA ARG A 191 -16.89 -16.80 4.68
C ARG A 191 -15.53 -17.48 4.71
N TYR A 192 -14.45 -16.72 4.62
CA TYR A 192 -13.10 -17.26 4.71
C TYR A 192 -12.83 -17.87 6.09
N ASP A 193 -13.10 -17.12 7.17
CA ASP A 193 -12.88 -17.60 8.54
C ASP A 193 -13.68 -18.86 8.84
N TYR A 194 -14.95 -18.89 8.40
CA TYR A 194 -15.77 -20.09 8.52
C TYR A 194 -15.11 -21.27 7.82
N LEU A 195 -14.74 -21.14 6.54
CA LEU A 195 -14.21 -22.25 5.76
C LEU A 195 -12.91 -22.80 6.34
N VAL A 196 -12.00 -21.92 6.76
CA VAL A 196 -10.70 -22.33 7.31
C VAL A 196 -10.83 -23.06 8.64
N ASN A 197 -11.84 -22.72 9.44
CA ASN A 197 -12.04 -23.29 10.78
C ASN A 197 -13.25 -24.22 10.87
N LYS A 198 -13.85 -24.61 9.72
CA LYS A 198 -15.11 -25.35 9.68
C LYS A 198 -15.06 -26.69 10.43
N ASP A 199 -13.92 -27.36 10.35
CA ASP A 199 -13.73 -28.71 10.90
C ASP A 199 -13.31 -28.67 12.38
N ASP A 200 -13.08 -27.47 12.94
CA ASP A 200 -12.66 -27.26 14.32
C ASP A 200 -13.70 -26.41 15.08
N ALA A 201 -13.59 -25.08 14.99
CA ALA A 201 -14.44 -24.14 15.71
C ALA A 201 -15.92 -24.15 15.25
N PHE A 202 -16.20 -24.58 14.01
CA PHE A 202 -17.55 -24.51 13.44
C PHE A 202 -18.12 -25.88 13.03
N LYS A 203 -17.65 -26.97 13.64
CA LYS A 203 -18.03 -28.35 13.31
C LYS A 203 -19.55 -28.61 13.36
N ASN A 204 -20.27 -27.85 14.19
CA ASN A 204 -21.72 -27.98 14.37
C ASN A 204 -22.52 -26.95 13.55
N LEU A 205 -21.85 -26.18 12.69
CA LEU A 205 -22.45 -25.12 11.88
C LEU A 205 -22.21 -25.37 10.38
N ARG A 206 -23.16 -24.94 9.56
CA ARG A 206 -23.03 -24.90 8.12
C ARG A 206 -23.47 -23.55 7.55
N MET A 207 -22.89 -23.16 6.42
CA MET A 207 -23.43 -22.05 5.63
C MET A 207 -24.82 -22.42 5.13
N LYS A 208 -25.74 -21.47 5.25
CA LYS A 208 -27.07 -21.54 4.67
C LYS A 208 -26.93 -21.54 3.15
N GLU A 209 -27.50 -22.57 2.52
CA GLU A 209 -27.61 -22.69 1.06
C GLU A 209 -28.63 -21.71 0.49
#